data_AF-A0A355IL94-F1
#
_entry.id   AF-A0A355IL94-F1
#
_cell.length_a   1.000
_cell.length_b   1.000
_cell.length_c   1.000
_cell.angle_alpha   90.00
_cell.angle_beta   90.00
_cell.angle_gamma   90.00
#
_symmetry.space_group_name_H-M   'P 1'
#
loop_
_entity.id
_entity.type
_entity.pdbx_description
1 polymer ?
#
loop_
_entity_poly.entity_id
_entity_poly.type
_entity_poly.pdbx_seq_one_letter_code
_entity_poly.pdbx_strand_id
1 'polypeptide(L)' 'HLQTNKVKQVVPFVGLIHSVDSLKLLQEINKEAAHINRVVPCLLQIHIAEEPGKFGFSPDACT' A
#
# COMPACT_ATOMS: atom_id res chain seq x y z
N HIS A 1 5.93 6.98 0.73
CA HIS A 1 6.17 5.81 1.59
C HIS A 1 5.30 5.92 2.84
N LEU A 2 4.20 5.16 2.89
CA LEU A 2 3.29 5.14 4.04
C LEU A 2 3.83 4.17 5.08
N GLN A 3 4.18 4.68 6.27
CA GLN A 3 4.60 3.81 7.36
C GLN A 3 3.40 3.04 7.92
N THR A 4 3.56 1.75 8.17
CA THR A 4 2.49 0.83 8.64
C THR A 4 1.84 1.27 9.95
N ASN A 5 2.59 1.88 10.86
CA ASN A 5 2.06 2.41 12.13
C ASN A 5 1.06 3.57 11.97
N LYS A 6 1.08 4.27 10.82
CA LYS A 6 0.15 5.38 10.55
C LYS A 6 -1.13 4.91 9.86
N VAL A 7 -1.17 3.70 9.30
CA VAL A 7 -2.31 3.16 8.52
C VAL A 7 -3.64 3.32 9.26
N LYS A 8 -3.69 2.91 10.54
CA LYS A 8 -4.88 3.04 11.39
C LYS A 8 -5.44 4.46 11.48
N GLN A 9 -4.56 5.46 11.46
CA GLN A 9 -4.95 6.86 11.55
C GLN A 9 -5.46 7.40 10.22
N VAL A 10 -4.93 6.91 9.08
CA VAL A 10 -5.28 7.46 7.76
C VAL A 10 -6.47 6.76 7.10
N VAL A 11 -6.62 5.45 7.30
CA VAL A 11 -7.68 4.61 6.69
C VAL A 11 -9.10 5.18 6.87
N PRO A 12 -9.49 5.78 8.01
CA PRO A 12 -10.81 6.39 8.17
C PRO A 12 -11.03 7.65 7.30
N PHE A 13 -9.98 8.34 6.88
CA PHE A 13 -10.07 9.66 6.23
C PHE A 13 -9.68 9.65 4.75
N VAL A 14 -8.97 8.64 4.26
CA VAL A 14 -8.44 8.61 2.89
C VAL A 14 -9.41 7.97 1.90
N GLY A 15 -9.58 8.59 0.74
CA GLY A 15 -10.36 8.02 -0.38
C GLY A 15 -9.57 7.07 -1.27
N LEU A 16 -8.24 7.23 -1.35
CA LEU A 16 -7.36 6.48 -2.25
C LEU A 16 -5.93 6.53 -1.71
N ILE A 17 -5.21 5.40 -1.69
CA ILE A 17 -3.81 5.32 -1.24
C ILE A 17 -2.92 5.05 -2.47
N HIS A 18 -2.01 5.98 -2.78
CA HIS A 18 -1.17 5.90 -4.00
C HIS A 18 0.19 5.23 -3.79
N SER A 19 0.58 5.00 -2.54
CA SER A 19 1.97 4.66 -2.17
C SER A 19 2.07 3.27 -1.54
N VAL A 20 1.33 2.30 -2.06
CA VAL A 20 1.43 0.91 -1.60
C VAL A 20 2.59 0.23 -2.31
N ASP A 21 3.68 -0.02 -1.59
CA ASP A 21 4.94 -0.54 -2.14
C ASP A 21 5.28 -1.96 -1.66
N SER A 22 4.45 -2.55 -0.80
CA SER A 22 4.66 -3.88 -0.26
C SER A 22 3.35 -4.59 0.09
N LEU A 23 3.37 -5.92 0.01
CA LEU A 23 2.21 -6.76 0.37
C LEU A 23 1.86 -6.59 1.87
N LYS A 24 2.88 -6.41 2.72
CA LYS A 24 2.70 -6.16 4.15
C LYS A 24 1.88 -4.89 4.40
N LEU A 25 2.17 -3.80 3.69
CA LEU A 25 1.42 -2.56 3.81
C LEU A 25 -0.03 -2.75 3.35
N LEU A 26 -0.24 -3.47 2.24
CA LEU A 26 -1.57 -3.79 1.72
C LEU A 26 -2.40 -4.61 2.72
N GLN A 27 -1.80 -5.61 3.37
CA GLN A 27 -2.45 -6.43 4.40
C GLN A 27 -2.87 -5.60 5.62
N GLU A 28 -2.00 -4.71 6.10
CA GLU A 28 -2.32 -3.83 7.21
C GLU A 28 -3.45 -2.85 6.85
N ILE A 29 -3.44 -2.27 5.64
CA ILE A 29 -4.53 -1.42 5.15
C ILE A 29 -5.84 -2.20 5.13
N ASN A 30 -5.84 -3.42 4.58
CA ASN A 30 -7.04 -4.25 4.50
C ASN A 30 -7.60 -4.61 5.89
N LYS A 31 -6.71 -4.93 6.84
CA LYS A 31 -7.08 -5.22 8.23
C LYS A 31 -7.75 -4.02 8.90
N GLU A 32 -7.13 -2.84 8.83
CA GLU A 32 -7.68 -1.62 9.43
C GLU A 32 -8.97 -1.17 8.74
N ALA A 33 -9.09 -1.35 7.42
CA ALA A 33 -10.29 -1.04 6.67
C ALA A 33 -11.45 -1.99 7.03
N ALA A 34 -11.18 -3.27 7.24
CA ALA A 34 -12.15 -4.25 7.72
C ALA A 34 -12.69 -3.91 9.12
N HIS A 35 -11.84 -3.39 10.02
CA HIS A 35 -12.27 -2.96 11.37
C HIS A 35 -13.33 -1.85 11.35
N ILE A 36 -13.37 -1.03 10.30
CA ILE A 36 -14.34 0.06 10.13
C ILE A 36 -15.37 -0.23 9.02
N ASN A 37 -15.46 -1.48 8.54
CA ASN A 37 -16.33 -1.91 7.45
C ASN A 37 -16.20 -1.02 6.18
N ARG A 38 -14.97 -0.67 5.83
CA ARG A 38 -14.66 0.16 4.66
C ARG A 38 -13.83 -0.62 3.65
N VAL A 39 -14.02 -0.32 2.37
CA VAL A 39 -13.09 -0.68 1.29
C VAL A 39 -12.29 0.55 0.91
N VAL A 40 -10.96 0.45 0.96
CA VAL A 40 -10.05 1.55 0.61
C VAL A 40 -9.34 1.23 -0.71
N PRO A 41 -9.66 1.96 -1.79
CA PRO A 41 -8.92 1.87 -3.05
C PRO A 41 -7.42 2.14 -2.85
N CYS A 42 -6.58 1.31 -3.47
CA CYS A 42 -5.13 1.42 -3.39
C CYS A 42 -4.50 1.30 -4.78
N LEU A 43 -3.44 2.05 -5.05
CA LEU A 43 -2.58 1.91 -6.21
C LEU A 43 -1.26 1.28 -5.77
N LEU A 44 -0.80 0.30 -6.54
CA LEU A 44 0.49 -0.34 -6.33
C LEU A 44 1.60 0.50 -6.96
N GLN A 45 2.61 0.81 -6.16
CA GLN A 45 3.80 1.50 -6.62
C GLN A 45 4.76 0.47 -7.24
N ILE A 46 4.79 0.44 -8.58
CA ILE A 46 5.67 -0.43 -9.36
C ILE A 46 6.99 0.27 -9.63
N HIS A 47 8.09 -0.45 -9.44
CA HIS A 47 9.43 0.05 -9.72
C HIS A 47 9.81 -0.27 -11.16
N ILE A 48 9.76 0.75 -12.01
CA ILE A 48 10.00 0.62 -13.46
C ILE A 48 11.50 0.78 -13.81
N ALA A 49 12.31 1.34 -12.91
CA ALA A 49 13.74 1.53 -13.12
C ALA A 49 14.55 0.48 -12.33
N GLU A 50 15.26 -0.39 -13.06
CA GLU A 50 16.25 -1.35 -12.54
C GLU A 50 17.55 -0.63 -12.07
N GLU A 51 17.44 0.41 -11.25
CA GLU A 51 18.59 0.93 -10.53
C GLU A 51 18.75 0.15 -9.22
N PRO A 52 19.91 -0.46 -8.94
CA PRO A 52 20.13 -1.20 -7.71
C PRO A 52 20.02 -0.23 -6.51
N GLY A 53 18.92 -0.32 -5.76
CA GLY A 53 18.73 0.45 -4.52
C GLY A 53 17.35 1.08 -4.26
N LYS A 54 16.33 0.86 -5.09
CA LYS A 54 14.98 1.44 -4.87
C LYS A 54 13.91 0.37 -4.53
N PHE A 55 13.17 0.57 -3.43
CA PHE A 55 12.17 -0.34 -2.85
C PHE A 55 10.76 -0.29 -3.48
N GLY A 56 10.28 -1.37 -4.11
CA GLY A 56 8.90 -1.49 -4.61
C GLY A 56 8.65 -2.85 -5.27
N PHE A 57 7.45 -3.09 -5.82
CA PHE A 57 7.14 -4.35 -6.49
C PHE A 57 7.89 -4.46 -7.84
N SER A 58 8.54 -5.60 -8.08
CA SER A 58 9.05 -5.96 -9.40
C SER A 58 7.88 -6.19 -10.37
N PRO A 59 7.98 -5.80 -11.65
CA PRO A 59 6.93 -6.00 -12.65
C PRO A 59 6.40 -7.45 -12.71
N ASP A 60 7.29 -8.45 -12.54
CA ASP A 60 6.95 -9.88 -12.57
C ASP A 60 6.14 -10.35 -11.35
N ALA A 61 6.12 -9.61 -10.24
CA ALA A 61 5.36 -9.97 -9.05
C ALA A 61 3.87 -9.55 -9.13
N CYS A 62 3.48 -8.85 -10.20
CA CYS A 62 2.14 -8.29 -10.38
C CYS A 62 1.29 -9.01 -11.45
N THR A 63 1.79 -10.11 -12.04
CA THR A 63 1.05 -11.03 -12.92
C THR A 63 0.38 -12.15 -12.12
#